data_AF-A0A960QEA6-F1
#
_entry.id   AF-A0A960QEA6-F1
#
_cell.length_a   1.000
_cell.length_b   1.000
_cell.length_c   1.000
_cell.angle_alpha   90.00
_cell.angle_beta   90.00
_cell.angle_gamma   90.00
#
_symmetry.space_group_name_H-M   'P 1'
#
loop_
_entity.id
_entity.type
_entity.pdbx_description
1 polymer ?
#
loop_
_entity_poly.entity_id
_entity_poly.type
_entity_poly.pdbx_seq_one_letter_code
_entity_poly.pdbx_strand_id
1 'polypeptide(L)' 'LGKMSFGILQSFLNRLESYGMVDQLPPLSNLFRQFQAEGNRYQQTLKEIVEEERPPMATIPEYVEKMKALGREVVPVAI' A
#
# COMPACT_ATOMS: atom_id res chain seq x y z
N LEU A 1 8.11 0.71 14.43
CA LEU A 1 6.97 1.64 14.27
C LEU A 1 7.09 2.51 13.00
N GLY A 2 8.21 3.22 12.77
CA GLY A 2 8.38 4.09 11.60
C GLY A 2 8.15 3.47 10.22
N LYS A 3 8.48 2.18 10.04
CA LYS A 3 8.16 1.43 8.82
C LYS A 3 6.65 1.35 8.54
N MET A 4 5.84 1.12 9.58
CA MET A 4 4.38 0.98 9.45
C MET A 4 3.74 2.33 9.16
N SER A 5 4.17 3.39 9.85
CA SER A 5 3.65 4.74 9.60
C SER A 5 3.96 5.22 8.19
N PHE A 6 5.13 4.86 7.65
CA PHE A 6 5.50 5.19 6.27
C PHE A 6 4.52 4.58 5.26
N GLY A 7 4.21 3.28 5.41
CA GLY A 7 3.25 2.61 4.52
C GLY A 7 1.83 3.17 4.67
N ILE A 8 1.36 3.38 5.90
CA ILE A 8 0.04 3.99 6.15
C ILE A 8 -0.08 5.36 5.46
N LEU A 9 0.95 6.20 5.54
CA LEU A 9 0.95 7.51 4.89
C LEU A 9 0.94 7.39 3.36
N GLN A 10 1.71 6.45 2.80
CA GLN A 10 1.71 6.18 1.35
C GLN A 10 0.31 5.78 0.88
N SER A 11 -0.26 4.75 1.51
CA SER A 11 -1.62 4.28 1.23
C SER A 11 -2.68 5.37 1.42
N PHE A 12 -2.56 6.21 2.45
CA PHE A 12 -3.51 7.29 2.73
C PHE A 12 -3.47 8.39 1.65
N LEU A 13 -2.28 8.83 1.26
CA LEU A 13 -2.10 9.86 0.23
C LEU A 13 -2.57 9.36 -1.14
N ASN A 14 -2.25 8.11 -1.49
CA ASN A 14 -2.73 7.49 -2.74
C ASN A 14 -4.26 7.43 -2.79
N ARG A 15 -4.93 7.12 -1.67
CA ARG A 15 -6.41 7.13 -1.61
C ARG A 15 -7.01 8.54 -1.71
N LEU A 16 -6.36 9.54 -1.12
CA LEU A 16 -6.82 10.93 -1.24
C LEU A 16 -6.78 11.40 -2.70
N GLU A 17 -5.72 11.04 -3.42
CA GLU A 17 -5.60 11.32 -4.85
C GLU A 17 -6.64 10.53 -5.66
N SER A 18 -6.83 9.23 -5.39
CA SER A 18 -7.82 8.40 -6.11
C SER A 18 -9.26 8.89 -5.93
N TYR A 19 -9.58 9.48 -4.78
CA TYR A 19 -10.90 10.09 -4.51
C TYR A 19 -11.02 11.54 -5.00
N GLY A 20 -9.99 12.08 -5.66
CA GLY A 20 -9.99 13.46 -6.16
C GLY A 20 -10.06 14.52 -5.06
N MET A 21 -9.65 14.18 -3.83
CA MET A 21 -9.62 15.12 -2.70
C MET A 21 -8.36 15.99 -2.70
N VAL A 22 -7.32 15.54 -3.39
CA VAL A 22 -6.05 16.26 -3.59
C VAL A 22 -5.64 16.08 -5.04
N ASP A 23 -5.33 17.19 -5.71
CA ASP A 23 -4.78 17.18 -7.05
C ASP A 23 -3.25 17.38 -7.02
N GLN A 24 -2.55 16.69 -7.92
CA GLN A 24 -1.11 16.88 -8.20
C GLN A 24 -0.19 16.56 -7.01
N LEU A 25 -0.37 15.39 -6.39
CA LEU A 25 0.61 14.92 -5.42
C LEU A 25 1.96 14.66 -6.13
N PRO A 26 3.08 15.18 -5.60
CA PRO A 26 4.39 14.83 -6.15
C PRO A 26 4.66 13.33 -5.98
N PRO A 27 5.52 12.74 -6.82
CA PRO A 27 5.85 11.32 -6.73
C PRO A 27 6.34 10.95 -5.33
N LEU A 28 5.59 10.08 -4.65
CA LEU A 28 5.96 9.60 -3.32
C LEU A 28 7.17 8.68 -3.44
N SER A 29 8.20 8.93 -2.62
CA SER A 29 9.37 8.05 -2.57
C SER A 29 9.03 6.75 -1.87
N ASN A 30 9.54 5.64 -2.39
CA ASN A 30 9.49 4.32 -1.76
C ASN A 30 10.66 4.08 -0.79
N LEU A 31 11.55 5.06 -0.62
CA LEU A 31 12.75 4.91 0.19
C LEU A 31 12.51 5.44 1.61
N PHE A 32 12.32 4.51 2.54
CA PHE A 32 12.28 4.81 3.96
C PHE A 32 13.69 5.07 4.49
N ARG A 33 13.98 6.34 4.82
CA ARG A 33 15.25 6.79 5.40
C ARG A 33 15.12 6.88 6.92
N GLN A 34 15.90 6.10 7.64
CA GLN A 34 15.93 6.13 9.10
C GLN A 34 17.35 6.47 9.57
N PHE A 35 17.47 7.38 10.54
CA PHE A 35 18.71 7.62 11.25
C PHE A 35 18.65 6.94 12.61
N GLN A 36 19.60 6.05 12.88
CA GLN A 36 19.78 5.41 14.17
C GLN A 36 20.94 6.11 14.88
N ALA A 37 20.70 6.57 16.10
CA ALA A 37 21.73 7.15 16.94
C ALA A 37 22.12 6.13 18.02
N GLU A 38 23.39 5.77 18.08
CA GLU A 38 23.95 4.93 19.13
C GLU A 38 25.16 5.64 19.74
N GLY A 39 24.99 6.15 20.97
CA GLY A 39 25.97 7.03 21.60
C GLY A 39 26.21 8.30 20.78
N ASN A 40 27.45 8.50 20.32
CA ASN A 40 27.85 9.66 19.51
C ASN A 40 27.92 9.33 17.99
N ARG A 41 27.36 8.21 17.56
CA ARG A 41 27.38 7.75 16.16
C ARG A 41 25.98 7.81 15.58
N TYR A 42 25.87 8.43 14.41
CA TYR A 42 24.65 8.45 13.62
C TYR A 42 24.85 7.56 12.39
N GLN A 43 23.97 6.58 12.22
CA GLN A 43 23.97 5.70 11.06
C GLN A 43 22.67 5.85 10.28
N GLN A 44 22.80 6.14 8.99
CA GLN A 44 21.66 6.12 8.08
C GLN A 44 21.38 4.67 7.65
N THR A 45 20.14 4.24 7.83
CA THR A 45 19.58 3.01 7.26
C THR A 45 18.55 3.37 6.21
N LEU A 46 18.75 2.87 5.00
CA LEU A 46 17.78 3.01 3.90
C LEU A 46 17.06 1.68 3.73
N LYS A 47 15.74 1.72 3.57
CA LYS A 47 14.92 0.56 3.21
C LYS A 47 13.98 0.95 2.11
N GLU A 48 13.97 0.18 1.04
CA GLU A 48 12.95 0.29 0.01
C GLU A 48 11.68 -0.43 0.49
N ILE A 49 10.55 0.27 0.42
CA ILE A 49 9.23 -0.24 0.77
C ILE A 49 8.37 -0.05 -0.47
N VAL A 50 8.07 -1.16 -1.14
CA VAL A 50 7.19 -1.18 -2.29
C VAL A 50 5.81 -1.63 -1.83
N GLU A 51 4.83 -0.74 -1.95
CA GLU A 51 3.43 -1.10 -1.79
C GLU A 51 2.87 -1.53 -3.14
N GLU A 52 2.45 -2.79 -3.24
CA GLU A 52 1.70 -3.30 -4.38
C GLU A 52 0.23 -3.41 -3.95
N GLU A 53 -0.63 -2.57 -4.52
CA GLU A 53 -2.06 -2.65 -4.26
C GLU A 53 -2.61 -3.95 -4.86
N ARG A 54 -3.28 -4.74 -4.03
CA ARG A 54 -3.93 -5.96 -4.49
C ARG A 54 -5.14 -5.58 -5.33
N PRO A 55 -5.32 -6.16 -6.54
CA PRO A 55 -6.54 -5.94 -7.28
C PRO A 55 -7.73 -6.51 -6.48
N PRO A 56 -8.96 -5.99 -6.71
CA PRO A 56 -10.15 -6.52 -6.06
C PRO A 56 -10.26 -8.03 -6.29
N MET A 57 -10.51 -8.81 -5.23
CA MET A 57 -10.52 -10.29 -5.32
C MET A 57 -11.49 -10.83 -6.37
N ALA A 58 -12.57 -10.11 -6.65
CA ALA A 58 -13.55 -10.45 -7.69
C ALA A 58 -12.98 -10.40 -9.12
N THR A 59 -11.82 -9.76 -9.33
CA THR A 59 -11.14 -9.69 -10.64
C THR A 59 -10.21 -10.87 -10.88
N ILE A 60 -9.91 -11.68 -9.84
CA ILE A 60 -9.01 -12.82 -9.91
C ILE A 60 -9.82 -14.05 -10.37
N PRO A 61 -9.57 -14.61 -11.57
CA PRO A 61 -10.37 -15.70 -12.13
C PRO A 61 -10.44 -16.92 -11.22
N GLU A 62 -9.29 -17.33 -10.66
CA GLU A 62 -9.17 -18.51 -9.80
C GLU A 62 -9.98 -18.36 -8.51
N TYR A 63 -10.07 -17.14 -7.98
CA TYR A 63 -10.88 -16.84 -6.81
C TYR A 63 -12.37 -16.97 -7.13
N VAL A 64 -12.79 -16.41 -8.27
CA VAL A 64 -14.19 -16.46 -8.72
C VAL A 64 -14.63 -17.90 -8.98
N GLU A 65 -13.82 -18.70 -9.67
CA GLU A 65 -14.11 -20.12 -9.91
C GLU A 65 -14.23 -20.92 -8.61
N LYS A 66 -13.32 -20.71 -7.67
CA LYS A 66 -13.37 -21.35 -6.35
C LYS A 66 -14.65 -20.98 -5.59
N MET A 67 -15.07 -19.72 -5.63
CA MET A 67 -16.29 -19.28 -4.96
C MET A 67 -17.54 -19.86 -5.61
N LYS A 68 -17.59 -19.93 -6.95
CA LYS A 68 -18.66 -20.62 -7.69
C LYS A 68 -18.75 -22.10 -7.33
N ALA A 69 -17.61 -22.80 -7.25
CA ALA A 69 -17.56 -24.21 -6.84
C ALA A 69 -18.07 -24.44 -5.40
N LEU A 70 -17.99 -23.42 -4.54
CA LEU A 70 -18.49 -23.44 -3.17
C LEU A 70 -19.95 -22.96 -3.05
N GLY A 71 -20.64 -22.70 -4.17
CA GLY A 71 -22.01 -22.20 -4.21
C GLY A 71 -22.17 -20.77 -3.69
N ARG A 72 -21.10 -19.96 -3.71
CA ARG A 72 -21.10 -18.57 -3.24
C ARG A 72 -21.06 -17.60 -4.41
N GLU A 73 -21.82 -16.52 -4.29
CA GLU A 73 -21.81 -15.44 -5.26
C GLU A 73 -20.68 -14.44 -4.95
N VAL A 74 -19.93 -14.04 -5.98
CA VAL A 74 -18.88 -13.03 -5.87
C VAL A 74 -19.39 -11.75 -6.48
N VAL A 75 -19.63 -10.75 -5.63
CA VAL A 75 -20.08 -9.44 -6.07
C VAL A 75 -18.84 -8.57 -6.33
N PRO A 76 -18.68 -8.00 -7.53
CA PRO A 76 -17.62 -7.04 -7.79
C PRO A 76 -17.87 -5.77 -6.98
N VAL A 77 -16.91 -5.37 -6.15
CA VAL A 77 -16.89 -4.05 -5.52
C VAL A 77 -16.17 -3.11 -6.48
N ALA A 78 -16.89 -2.13 -7.02
CA ALA A 78 -16.26 -0.98 -7.66
C ALA A 78 -15.69 -0.08 -6.55
N ILE A 79 -14.38 0.08 -6.52
CA ILE A 79 -13.66 1.01 -5.64
C ILE A 79 -13.42 2.30 -6.41
#